data_AF-A0A9Q5HZ07-F1
#
_entry.id   AF-A0A9Q5HZ07-F1
#
_cell.length_a   1.000
_cell.length_b   1.000
_cell.length_c   1.000
_cell.angle_alpha   90.00
_cell.angle_beta   90.00
_cell.angle_gamma   90.00
#
_symmetry.space_group_name_H-M   'P 1'
#
loop_
_entity.id
_entity.type
_entity.pdbx_description
1 polymer ?
#
loop_
_entity_poly.entity_id
_entity_poly.type
_entity_poly.pdbx_seq_one_letter_code
_entity_poly.pdbx_strand_id
1 'polypeptide(L)'
;MSELLPIDKQLRKHALLCSIGFIILLPLGALVGRYLRTFTRTWFWAHSFFQFLVAGPVIFAGWYYGYKSTSFLNTGGHFVDPHKKIGLALLILYLVQILLGTVIHSLKTPRFMGGQRPPQNYFHAILGLAIIALAAYQVHYGIVTEWYRSTGDGTIVPQKAMNAWIALTVVSAFAIFWSLYAIGLVLLPRQYNQEAAGRKGVSQKA
;
A
#
# COMPACT_ATOMS: atom_id res chain seq x y z
N MET A 1 -13.52 -2.17 -33.85
CA MET A 1 -13.37 -1.59 -32.50
C MET A 1 -12.86 -0.18 -32.69
N SER A 2 -13.56 0.84 -32.19
CA SER A 2 -13.07 2.22 -32.25
C SER A 2 -11.75 2.34 -31.49
N GLU A 3 -10.80 3.08 -32.03
CA GLU A 3 -9.53 3.32 -31.35
C GLU A 3 -9.77 4.17 -30.10
N LEU A 4 -9.18 3.77 -28.97
CA LEU A 4 -9.29 4.52 -27.72
C LEU A 4 -8.62 5.88 -27.84
N LEU A 5 -9.26 6.90 -27.30
CA LEU A 5 -8.66 8.23 -27.23
C LEU A 5 -7.41 8.18 -26.36
N PRO A 6 -6.41 9.05 -26.59
CA PRO A 6 -5.20 9.11 -25.77
C PRO A 6 -5.48 9.28 -24.27
N ILE A 7 -6.58 9.95 -23.91
CA ILE A 7 -7.00 10.13 -22.52
C ILE A 7 -7.53 8.83 -21.89
N ASP A 8 -8.32 8.05 -22.62
CA ASP A 8 -8.83 6.75 -22.16
C ASP A 8 -7.69 5.78 -21.85
N LYS A 9 -6.65 5.80 -22.70
CA LYS A 9 -5.42 5.02 -22.49
C LYS A 9 -4.72 5.43 -21.18
N GLN A 10 -4.71 6.71 -20.83
CA GLN A 10 -4.10 7.20 -19.59
C GLN A 10 -4.93 6.83 -18.36
N LEU A 11 -6.26 7.00 -18.41
CA LEU A 11 -7.16 6.64 -17.32
C LEU A 11 -7.11 5.14 -17.00
N ARG A 12 -7.10 4.29 -18.04
CA ARG A 12 -6.92 2.84 -17.89
C ARG A 12 -5.59 2.48 -17.21
N LYS A 13 -4.49 3.12 -17.65
CA LYS A 13 -3.16 2.90 -17.04
C LYS A 13 -3.15 3.33 -15.58
N HIS A 14 -3.71 4.49 -15.26
CA HIS A 14 -3.86 4.97 -13.88
C HIS A 14 -4.63 3.95 -13.03
N ALA A 15 -5.84 3.57 -13.44
CA ALA A 15 -6.69 2.65 -12.70
C ALA A 15 -6.02 1.28 -12.49
N LEU A 16 -5.41 0.72 -13.54
CA LEU A 16 -4.73 -0.57 -13.49
C LEU A 16 -3.51 -0.53 -12.56
N LEU A 17 -2.61 0.43 -12.76
CA LEU A 17 -1.36 0.51 -12.00
C LEU A 17 -1.62 0.87 -10.53
N CYS A 18 -2.55 1.77 -10.24
CA CYS A 18 -2.94 2.08 -8.85
C CYS A 18 -3.58 0.86 -8.17
N SER A 19 -4.46 0.12 -8.85
CA SER A 19 -5.04 -1.11 -8.30
C SER A 19 -3.96 -2.14 -8.00
N ILE A 20 -3.05 -2.42 -8.95
CA ILE A 20 -1.96 -3.40 -8.75
C ILE A 20 -1.03 -2.93 -7.64
N GLY A 21 -0.56 -1.68 -7.69
CA GLY A 21 0.38 -1.14 -6.71
C GLY A 21 -0.18 -1.16 -5.29
N PHE A 22 -1.35 -0.56 -5.09
CA PHE A 22 -1.90 -0.36 -3.75
C PHE A 22 -2.69 -1.54 -3.19
N ILE A 23 -3.37 -2.33 -4.03
CA ILE A 23 -4.26 -3.40 -3.56
C ILE A 23 -3.60 -4.77 -3.61
N ILE A 24 -2.58 -4.95 -4.45
CA ILE A 24 -1.89 -6.23 -4.60
C ILE A 24 -0.48 -6.14 -4.02
N LEU A 25 0.36 -5.23 -4.53
CA LEU A 25 1.79 -5.21 -4.19
C LEU A 25 2.06 -4.73 -2.76
N LEU A 26 1.43 -3.63 -2.29
CA LEU A 26 1.62 -3.18 -0.90
C LEU A 26 1.15 -4.23 0.12
N PRO A 27 -0.04 -4.84 -0.01
CA PRO A 27 -0.50 -5.84 0.94
C PRO A 27 0.36 -7.10 0.92
N LEU A 28 0.81 -7.54 -0.26
CA LEU A 28 1.79 -8.63 -0.37
C LEU A 28 3.09 -8.30 0.36
N GLY A 29 3.66 -7.11 0.16
CA GLY A 29 4.85 -6.66 0.87
C GLY A 29 4.64 -6.63 2.40
N ALA A 30 3.46 -6.22 2.86
CA ALA A 30 3.10 -6.25 4.28
C ALA A 30 3.02 -7.69 4.83
N LEU A 31 2.46 -8.64 4.08
CA LEU A 31 2.44 -10.05 4.46
C LEU A 31 3.86 -10.65 4.51
N VAL A 32 4.72 -10.32 3.54
CA VAL A 32 6.15 -10.71 3.56
C VAL A 32 6.80 -10.27 4.87
N GLY A 33 6.62 -9.01 5.26
CA GLY A 33 7.14 -8.49 6.54
C GLY A 33 6.51 -9.17 7.76
N ARG A 34 5.21 -9.49 7.69
CA ARG A 34 4.47 -10.12 8.80
C ARG A 34 4.98 -11.52 9.09
N TYR A 35 5.12 -12.35 8.05
CA TYR A 35 5.49 -13.76 8.17
C TYR A 35 7.00 -13.96 8.29
N LEU A 36 7.80 -13.37 7.39
CA LEU A 36 9.24 -13.66 7.35
C LEU A 36 9.97 -13.18 8.60
N ARG A 37 9.48 -12.14 9.28
CA ARG A 37 10.08 -11.60 10.50
C ARG A 37 10.22 -12.61 11.63
N THR A 38 9.39 -13.65 11.63
CA THR A 38 9.42 -14.73 12.64
C THR A 38 10.45 -15.82 12.30
N PHE A 39 10.83 -15.95 11.03
CA PHE A 39 11.56 -17.12 10.52
C PHE A 39 12.95 -16.80 9.96
N THR A 40 13.21 -15.58 9.51
CA THR A 40 14.50 -15.21 8.91
C THR A 40 14.94 -13.81 9.33
N ARG A 41 16.26 -13.59 9.39
CA ARG A 41 16.86 -12.27 9.64
C ARG A 41 16.84 -11.35 8.40
N THR A 42 16.65 -11.91 7.21
CA THR A 42 16.58 -11.16 5.94
C THR A 42 15.20 -10.56 5.66
N TRP A 43 14.24 -10.72 6.59
CA TRP A 43 12.86 -10.27 6.43
C TRP A 43 12.76 -8.79 6.07
N PHE A 44 13.61 -7.93 6.65
CA PHE A 44 13.58 -6.50 6.41
C PHE A 44 13.97 -6.19 4.98
N TRP A 45 15.03 -6.82 4.46
CA TRP A 45 15.45 -6.62 3.09
C TRP A 45 14.37 -7.10 2.12
N ALA A 46 13.78 -8.28 2.35
CA ALA A 46 12.69 -8.78 1.53
C ALA A 46 11.47 -7.83 1.54
N HIS A 47 11.03 -7.42 2.74
CA HIS A 47 9.93 -6.46 2.89
C HIS A 47 10.22 -5.13 2.17
N SER A 48 11.38 -4.54 2.43
CA SER A 48 11.79 -3.25 1.84
C SER A 48 11.97 -3.35 0.33
N PHE A 49 12.49 -4.46 -0.19
CA PHE A 49 12.58 -4.72 -1.64
C PHE A 49 11.20 -4.70 -2.29
N PHE A 50 10.24 -5.44 -1.72
CA PHE A 50 8.87 -5.47 -2.24
C PHE A 50 8.20 -4.10 -2.16
N GLN A 51 8.33 -3.38 -1.04
CA GLN A 51 7.70 -2.07 -0.91
C GLN A 51 8.35 -1.04 -1.84
N PHE A 52 9.68 -0.89 -1.79
CA PHE A 52 10.36 0.20 -2.48
C PHE A 52 10.62 -0.09 -3.96
N LEU A 53 11.16 -1.26 -4.31
CA LEU A 53 11.61 -1.56 -5.67
C LEU A 53 10.56 -2.23 -6.54
N VAL A 54 9.58 -2.91 -5.94
CA VAL A 54 8.49 -3.56 -6.69
C VAL A 54 7.24 -2.69 -6.71
N ALA A 55 6.69 -2.35 -5.53
CA ALA A 55 5.46 -1.56 -5.45
C ALA A 55 5.68 -0.08 -5.83
N GLY A 56 6.80 0.51 -5.40
CA GLY A 56 7.13 1.92 -5.65
C GLY A 56 7.00 2.35 -7.11
N PRO A 57 7.75 1.77 -8.06
CA PRO A 57 7.68 2.17 -9.46
C PRO A 57 6.27 2.09 -10.05
N VAL A 58 5.51 1.05 -9.66
CA VAL A 58 4.12 0.85 -10.12
C VAL A 58 3.20 1.93 -9.56
N ILE A 59 3.32 2.25 -8.27
CA ILE A 59 2.53 3.30 -7.60
C ILE A 59 2.85 4.67 -8.20
N PHE A 60 4.13 5.01 -8.37
CA PHE A 60 4.54 6.28 -8.97
C PHE A 60 4.04 6.42 -10.40
N ALA A 61 4.16 5.37 -11.21
CA ALA A 61 3.65 5.38 -12.57
C ALA A 61 2.12 5.54 -12.60
N GLY A 62 1.39 4.79 -11.77
CA GLY A 62 -0.06 4.89 -11.65
C GLY A 62 -0.51 6.30 -11.24
N TRP A 63 0.10 6.85 -10.19
CA TRP A 63 -0.19 8.22 -9.73
C TRP A 63 0.12 9.26 -10.80
N TYR A 64 1.27 9.13 -11.48
CA TYR A 64 1.68 10.02 -12.58
C TYR A 64 0.63 10.06 -13.71
N TYR A 65 0.06 8.92 -14.10
CA TYR A 65 -0.98 8.91 -15.13
C TYR A 65 -2.26 9.60 -14.67
N GLY A 66 -2.63 9.51 -13.39
CA GLY A 66 -3.80 10.22 -12.82
C GLY A 66 -3.59 11.73 -12.72
N TYR A 67 -2.38 12.14 -12.34
CA TYR A 67 -1.96 13.54 -12.42
C TYR A 67 -2.06 14.02 -13.88
N LYS A 68 -1.40 13.33 -14.82
CA LYS A 68 -1.39 13.72 -16.22
C LYS A 68 -2.80 13.81 -16.81
N SER A 69 -3.68 12.85 -16.55
CA SER A 69 -5.06 12.87 -17.05
C SER A 69 -5.85 14.08 -16.56
N THR A 70 -5.57 14.58 -15.37
CA THR A 70 -6.24 15.77 -14.82
C THR A 70 -5.96 17.03 -15.63
N SER A 71 -4.78 17.15 -16.26
CA SER A 71 -4.46 18.29 -17.13
C SER A 71 -5.20 18.25 -18.48
N PHE A 72 -5.72 17.08 -18.88
CA PHE A 72 -6.48 16.91 -20.13
C PHE A 72 -7.99 16.92 -19.91
N LEU A 73 -8.44 16.56 -18.70
CA LEU A 73 -9.84 16.53 -18.34
C LEU A 73 -10.27 17.89 -17.78
N ASN A 74 -11.40 18.43 -18.26
CA ASN A 74 -11.98 19.66 -17.71
C ASN A 74 -12.74 19.40 -16.38
N THR A 75 -12.03 18.82 -15.41
CA THR A 75 -12.58 18.36 -14.11
C THR A 75 -12.23 19.32 -12.97
N GLY A 76 -12.04 20.61 -13.27
CA GLY A 76 -11.71 21.65 -12.28
C GLY A 76 -10.26 21.68 -11.82
N GLY A 77 -9.36 20.90 -12.43
CA GLY A 77 -7.92 20.91 -12.13
C GLY A 77 -7.47 19.91 -11.07
N HIS A 78 -6.24 20.09 -10.59
CA HIS A 78 -5.54 19.17 -9.69
C HIS A 78 -5.99 19.32 -8.24
N PHE A 79 -6.16 18.19 -7.54
CA PHE A 79 -6.41 18.13 -6.09
C PHE A 79 -7.65 18.87 -5.60
N VAL A 80 -8.67 19.03 -6.45
CA VAL A 80 -9.90 19.76 -6.12
C VAL A 80 -11.00 18.88 -5.52
N ASP A 81 -11.16 17.67 -6.04
CA ASP A 81 -12.17 16.70 -5.60
C ASP A 81 -11.62 15.68 -4.58
N PRO A 82 -12.51 14.94 -3.89
CA PRO A 82 -12.10 13.96 -2.88
C PRO A 82 -11.13 12.89 -3.39
N HIS A 83 -11.30 12.38 -4.61
CA HIS A 83 -10.42 11.34 -5.14
C HIS A 83 -9.01 11.90 -5.35
N LYS A 84 -8.87 13.07 -5.97
CA LYS A 84 -7.54 13.67 -6.19
C LYS A 84 -6.85 13.99 -4.86
N LYS A 85 -7.58 14.50 -3.86
CA LYS A 85 -7.05 14.81 -2.52
C LYS A 85 -6.58 13.56 -1.78
N ILE A 86 -7.43 12.52 -1.73
CA ILE A 86 -7.08 11.26 -1.07
C ILE A 86 -5.93 10.55 -1.81
N GLY A 87 -5.90 10.61 -3.14
CA GLY A 87 -4.82 10.06 -3.94
C GLY A 87 -3.46 10.71 -3.65
N LEU A 88 -3.41 12.04 -3.49
CA LEU A 88 -2.21 12.74 -3.04
C LEU A 88 -1.84 12.36 -1.60
N ALA A 89 -2.81 12.33 -0.69
CA ALA A 89 -2.58 11.92 0.69
C ALA A 89 -1.98 10.50 0.77
N LEU A 90 -2.49 9.54 -0.01
CA LEU A 90 -1.96 8.17 -0.08
C LEU A 90 -0.52 8.13 -0.58
N LEU A 91 -0.16 8.93 -1.59
CA LEU A 91 1.22 9.01 -2.06
C LEU A 91 2.17 9.55 -0.97
N ILE A 92 1.75 10.61 -0.28
CA ILE A 92 2.52 11.19 0.84
C ILE A 92 2.65 10.17 1.98
N LEU A 93 1.56 9.53 2.38
CA LEU A 93 1.56 8.52 3.44
C LEU A 93 2.45 7.32 3.08
N TYR A 94 2.44 6.88 1.82
CA TYR A 94 3.33 5.83 1.32
C TYR A 94 4.81 6.22 1.44
N LEU A 95 5.18 7.44 1.04
CA LEU A 95 6.54 7.96 1.18
C LEU A 95 6.97 8.07 2.64
N VAL A 96 6.10 8.62 3.50
CA VAL A 96 6.31 8.69 4.95
C VAL A 96 6.52 7.30 5.53
N GLN A 97 5.76 6.30 5.07
CA GLN A 97 5.87 4.93 5.57
C GLN A 97 7.19 4.26 5.19
N ILE A 98 7.70 4.49 3.97
CA ILE A 98 9.03 4.01 3.55
C ILE A 98 10.12 4.67 4.40
N LEU A 99 10.06 6.00 4.56
CA LEU A 99 11.03 6.74 5.34
C LEU A 99 11.02 6.29 6.80
N LEU A 100 9.83 6.19 7.41
CA LEU A 100 9.64 5.72 8.77
C LEU A 100 10.22 4.30 8.96
N GLY A 101 9.93 3.37 8.06
CA GLY A 101 10.48 2.01 8.11
C GLY A 101 12.01 1.99 8.03
N THR A 102 12.59 2.81 7.16
CA THR A 102 14.04 2.97 7.00
C THR A 102 14.67 3.56 8.26
N VAL A 103 14.10 4.63 8.80
CA VAL A 103 14.56 5.29 10.03
C VAL A 103 14.50 4.33 11.22
N ILE A 104 13.41 3.60 11.41
CA ILE A 104 13.25 2.61 12.50
C ILE A 104 14.34 1.54 12.42
N HIS A 105 14.69 1.08 11.22
CA HIS A 105 15.67 0.01 11.05
C HIS A 105 17.13 0.52 11.14
N SER A 106 17.41 1.70 10.61
CA SER A 106 18.74 2.33 10.62
C SER A 106 19.09 2.87 12.00
N LEU A 107 18.16 3.58 12.64
CA LEU A 107 18.28 4.00 14.03
C LEU A 107 17.82 2.84 14.90
N LYS A 108 18.64 1.78 14.97
CA LYS A 108 18.49 0.79 16.04
C LYS A 108 18.43 1.59 17.33
N THR A 109 17.27 1.63 17.97
CA THR A 109 17.07 2.36 19.23
C THR A 109 17.21 1.38 20.41
N PRO A 110 18.41 0.89 20.80
CA PRO A 110 18.56 0.18 22.06
C PRO A 110 19.35 1.06 23.03
N ARG A 111 18.65 1.68 23.99
CA ARG A 111 19.11 1.86 25.39
C ARG A 111 18.11 2.66 26.23
N PHE A 112 17.44 3.66 25.67
CA PHE A 112 16.66 4.62 26.47
C PHE A 112 15.28 4.15 26.95
N MET A 113 14.74 3.04 26.46
CA MET A 113 13.39 2.54 26.84
C MET A 113 13.40 1.18 27.57
N GLY A 114 14.40 0.92 28.42
CA GLY A 114 14.36 -0.23 29.34
C GLY A 114 14.21 -1.60 28.68
N GLY A 115 14.62 -1.75 27.41
CA GLY A 115 14.50 -3.01 26.68
C GLY A 115 13.07 -3.35 26.22
N GLN A 116 12.14 -2.40 26.16
CA GLN A 116 10.84 -2.61 25.51
C GLN A 116 10.92 -2.36 23.99
N ARG A 117 9.98 -2.93 23.23
CA ARG A 117 9.90 -2.67 21.78
C ARG A 117 9.52 -1.21 21.57
N PRO A 118 10.30 -0.42 20.80
CA PRO A 118 10.03 1.01 20.68
C PRO A 118 8.66 1.31 20.05
N PRO A 119 7.87 2.26 20.58
CA PRO A 119 6.52 2.61 20.12
C PRO A 119 6.38 2.84 18.61
N GLN A 120 7.40 3.43 17.99
CA GLN A 120 7.43 3.68 16.54
C GLN A 120 7.28 2.41 15.69
N ASN A 121 7.65 1.23 16.22
CA ASN A 121 7.45 -0.04 15.52
C ASN A 121 5.97 -0.44 15.44
N TYR A 122 5.20 -0.15 16.49
CA TYR A 122 3.75 -0.40 16.50
C TYR A 122 3.05 0.62 15.62
N PHE A 123 3.44 1.89 15.76
CA PHE A 123 2.93 2.96 14.91
C PHE A 123 3.14 2.66 13.42
N HIS A 124 4.35 2.23 13.02
CA HIS A 124 4.62 1.84 11.63
C HIS A 124 3.68 0.72 11.15
N ALA A 125 3.46 -0.32 11.95
CA ALA A 125 2.55 -1.40 11.56
C ALA A 125 1.09 -0.93 11.43
N ILE A 126 0.60 -0.17 12.40
CA ILE A 126 -0.78 0.34 12.43
C ILE A 126 -1.01 1.32 11.26
N LEU A 127 -0.09 2.25 11.05
CA LEU A 127 -0.16 3.21 9.94
C LEU A 127 -0.16 2.48 8.60
N GLY A 128 0.67 1.45 8.42
CA GLY A 128 0.70 0.65 7.20
C GLY A 128 -0.64 -0.04 6.90
N LEU A 129 -1.28 -0.61 7.93
CA LEU A 129 -2.60 -1.21 7.80
C LEU A 129 -3.69 -0.18 7.46
N ALA A 130 -3.63 1.00 8.07
CA ALA A 130 -4.55 2.10 7.76
C ALA A 130 -4.39 2.59 6.31
N ILE A 131 -3.15 2.67 5.80
CA ILE A 131 -2.86 3.02 4.40
C ILE A 131 -3.48 1.99 3.45
N ILE A 132 -3.34 0.69 3.74
CA ILE A 132 -3.94 -0.38 2.91
C ILE A 132 -5.47 -0.27 2.91
N ALA A 133 -6.09 -0.01 4.07
CA ALA A 133 -7.54 0.21 4.16
C ALA A 133 -8.01 1.42 3.35
N LEU A 134 -7.33 2.56 3.51
CA LEU A 134 -7.62 3.78 2.77
C LEU A 134 -7.43 3.59 1.26
N ALA A 135 -6.44 2.81 0.85
CA ALA A 135 -6.20 2.55 -0.56
C ALA A 135 -7.29 1.68 -1.19
N ALA A 136 -7.82 0.68 -0.45
CA ALA A 136 -8.98 -0.10 -0.90
C ALA A 136 -10.22 0.79 -1.11
N TYR A 137 -10.49 1.68 -0.16
CA TYR A 137 -11.55 2.69 -0.32
C TYR A 137 -11.31 3.59 -1.54
N GLN A 138 -10.07 4.09 -1.71
CA GLN A 138 -9.73 5.00 -2.79
C GLN A 138 -9.87 4.36 -4.17
N VAL A 139 -9.41 3.12 -4.34
CA VAL A 139 -9.53 2.38 -5.61
C VAL A 139 -10.99 2.08 -5.90
N HIS A 140 -11.77 1.67 -4.90
CA HIS A 140 -13.20 1.50 -5.04
C HIS A 140 -13.89 2.80 -5.48
N TYR A 141 -13.66 3.89 -4.75
CA TYR A 141 -14.23 5.22 -5.08
C TYR A 141 -13.84 5.67 -6.49
N GLY A 142 -12.58 5.47 -6.88
CA GLY A 142 -12.07 5.80 -8.20
C GLY A 142 -12.82 5.06 -9.31
N ILE A 143 -13.09 3.76 -9.12
CA ILE A 143 -13.80 2.94 -10.10
C ILE A 143 -15.29 3.26 -10.13
N VAL A 144 -15.96 3.36 -8.98
CA VAL A 144 -17.43 3.45 -8.94
C VAL A 144 -17.95 4.88 -9.13
N THR A 145 -17.11 5.89 -8.87
CA THR A 145 -17.51 7.30 -8.93
C THR A 145 -16.71 8.06 -9.99
N GLU A 146 -15.40 8.15 -9.82
CA GLU A 146 -14.58 9.03 -10.67
C GLU A 146 -14.45 8.54 -12.10
N TRP A 147 -14.46 7.23 -12.32
CA TRP A 147 -14.41 6.65 -13.65
C TRP A 147 -15.59 7.15 -14.50
N TYR A 148 -16.81 7.05 -13.99
CA TYR A 148 -18.01 7.54 -14.71
C TYR A 148 -18.00 9.05 -14.83
N ARG A 149 -17.64 9.80 -13.77
CA ARG A 149 -17.52 11.26 -13.87
C ARG A 149 -16.54 11.72 -14.95
N SER A 150 -15.42 11.02 -15.09
CA SER A 150 -14.35 11.40 -16.02
C SER A 150 -14.59 10.91 -17.45
N THR A 151 -15.38 9.85 -17.64
CA THR A 151 -15.59 9.19 -18.94
C THR A 151 -17.03 9.30 -19.46
N GLY A 152 -17.94 9.90 -18.69
CA GLY A 152 -19.36 9.99 -19.00
C GLY A 152 -20.11 8.71 -18.59
N ASP A 153 -20.45 7.87 -19.55
CA ASP A 153 -21.24 6.66 -19.34
C ASP A 153 -20.39 5.42 -18.97
N GLY A 154 -19.07 5.55 -18.90
CA GLY A 154 -18.17 4.44 -18.58
C GLY A 154 -18.01 3.41 -19.71
N THR A 155 -18.58 3.64 -20.90
CA THR A 155 -18.61 2.66 -22.01
C THR A 155 -17.25 2.28 -22.56
N ILE A 156 -16.20 3.00 -22.18
CA ILE A 156 -14.81 2.66 -22.47
C ILE A 156 -14.51 1.23 -21.99
N VAL A 157 -15.02 0.79 -20.84
CA VAL A 157 -14.78 -0.58 -20.33
C VAL A 157 -16.14 -1.26 -20.10
N PRO A 158 -16.34 -2.49 -20.60
CA PRO A 158 -17.58 -3.21 -20.35
C PRO A 158 -17.88 -3.32 -18.84
N GLN A 159 -19.11 -3.00 -18.44
CA GLN A 159 -19.53 -3.01 -17.02
C GLN A 159 -19.20 -4.33 -16.31
N LYS A 160 -19.39 -5.47 -16.99
CA LYS A 160 -19.05 -6.79 -16.44
C LYS A 160 -17.57 -6.92 -16.10
N ALA A 161 -16.69 -6.36 -16.92
CA ALA A 161 -15.24 -6.36 -16.65
C ALA A 161 -14.91 -5.47 -15.45
N MET A 162 -15.58 -4.32 -15.32
CA MET A 162 -15.41 -3.44 -14.17
C MET A 162 -15.87 -4.12 -12.87
N ASN A 163 -17.04 -4.77 -12.88
CA ASN A 163 -17.56 -5.50 -11.73
C ASN A 163 -16.64 -6.67 -11.34
N ALA A 164 -16.15 -7.43 -12.32
CA ALA A 164 -15.17 -8.49 -12.08
C ALA A 164 -13.88 -7.95 -11.47
N TRP A 165 -13.40 -6.79 -11.95
CA TRP A 165 -12.22 -6.12 -11.41
C TRP A 165 -12.40 -5.70 -9.95
N ILE A 166 -13.53 -5.07 -9.61
CA ILE A 166 -13.86 -4.71 -8.22
C ILE A 166 -13.92 -5.95 -7.33
N ALA A 167 -14.61 -7.01 -7.78
CA ALA A 167 -14.73 -8.25 -7.03
C ALA A 167 -13.37 -8.90 -6.77
N LEU A 168 -12.49 -8.92 -7.77
CA LEU A 168 -11.16 -9.51 -7.65
C LEU A 168 -10.22 -8.67 -6.77
N THR A 169 -10.17 -7.36 -7.01
CA THR A 169 -9.19 -6.48 -6.37
C THR A 169 -9.69 -5.95 -5.03
N VAL A 170 -10.83 -5.28 -5.00
CA VAL A 170 -11.30 -4.61 -3.78
C VAL A 170 -11.92 -5.60 -2.81
N VAL A 171 -12.71 -6.56 -3.28
CA VAL A 171 -13.41 -7.48 -2.37
C VAL A 171 -12.51 -8.65 -1.99
N SER A 172 -12.04 -9.40 -2.99
CA SER A 172 -11.32 -10.65 -2.75
C SER A 172 -9.92 -10.40 -2.21
N ALA A 173 -9.10 -9.55 -2.87
CA ALA A 173 -7.73 -9.32 -2.39
C ALA A 173 -7.70 -8.66 -1.01
N PHE A 174 -8.64 -7.77 -0.70
CA PHE A 174 -8.80 -7.20 0.64
C PHE A 174 -9.15 -8.26 1.67
N ALA A 175 -10.20 -9.06 1.43
CA ALA A 175 -10.61 -10.12 2.36
C ALA A 175 -9.49 -11.15 2.58
N ILE A 176 -8.78 -11.54 1.51
CA ILE A 176 -7.64 -12.44 1.58
C ILE A 176 -6.52 -11.81 2.42
N PHE A 177 -6.15 -10.56 2.14
CA PHE A 177 -5.09 -9.88 2.87
C PHE A 177 -5.40 -9.82 4.37
N TRP A 178 -6.57 -9.34 4.77
CA TRP A 178 -6.91 -9.21 6.20
C TRP A 178 -6.98 -10.56 6.89
N SER A 179 -7.51 -11.58 6.22
CA SER A 179 -7.55 -12.95 6.74
C SER A 179 -6.13 -13.48 6.98
N LEU A 180 -5.26 -13.39 5.97
CA LEU A 180 -3.86 -13.83 6.08
C LEU A 180 -3.08 -13.00 7.09
N TYR A 181 -3.34 -11.70 7.18
CA TYR A 181 -2.68 -10.83 8.14
C TYR A 181 -3.07 -11.21 9.58
N ALA A 182 -4.37 -11.43 9.82
CA ALA A 182 -4.91 -11.86 11.10
C ALA A 182 -4.34 -13.22 11.54
N ILE A 183 -4.29 -14.21 10.63
CA ILE A 183 -3.64 -15.50 10.88
C ILE A 183 -2.16 -15.29 11.25
N GLY A 184 -1.46 -14.39 10.55
CA GLY A 184 -0.07 -14.06 10.85
C GLY A 184 0.15 -13.47 12.25
N LEU A 185 -0.88 -12.91 12.90
CA LEU A 185 -0.79 -12.41 14.27
C LEU A 185 -0.60 -13.53 15.31
N VAL A 186 -0.98 -14.77 14.98
CA VAL A 186 -0.70 -15.95 15.83
C VAL A 186 0.80 -16.15 16.07
N LEU A 187 1.65 -15.62 15.18
CA LEU A 187 3.11 -15.68 15.30
C LEU A 187 3.71 -14.62 16.25
N LEU A 188 2.91 -13.66 16.74
CA LEU A 188 3.39 -12.57 17.59
C LEU A 188 4.06 -13.04 18.89
N PRO A 189 3.52 -14.01 19.66
CA PRO A 189 4.17 -14.47 20.89
C PRO A 189 5.58 -15.00 20.62
N ARG A 190 5.74 -15.78 19.54
CA ARG A 190 7.04 -16.30 19.11
C ARG A 190 7.99 -15.16 18.74
N GLN A 191 7.52 -14.19 17.95
CA GLN A 191 8.33 -13.03 17.58
C GLN A 191 8.77 -12.24 18.82
N TYR A 192 7.86 -11.94 19.76
CA TYR A 192 8.20 -11.17 20.96
C TYR A 192 9.18 -11.91 21.86
N ASN A 193 9.07 -13.23 21.98
CA ASN A 193 10.02 -14.06 22.71
C ASN A 193 11.42 -14.01 22.07
N GLN A 194 11.52 -14.07 20.74
CA GLN A 194 12.78 -13.93 20.01
C GLN A 194 13.40 -12.53 20.20
N GLU A 195 12.59 -11.47 20.08
CA GLU A 195 13.02 -10.10 20.30
C GLU A 195 13.49 -9.90 21.75
N ALA A 196 12.83 -10.53 22.74
CA ALA A 196 13.23 -10.49 24.15
C ALA A 196 14.53 -11.24 24.43
N ALA A 197 14.70 -12.44 23.86
CA ALA A 197 15.93 -13.21 23.98
C ALA A 197 17.13 -12.46 23.36
N GLY A 198 16.93 -11.82 22.19
CA GLY A 198 17.94 -10.99 21.55
C GLY A 198 18.40 -9.82 22.43
N ARG A 199 17.49 -9.20 23.20
CA ARG A 199 17.84 -8.12 24.14
C ARG A 199 18.67 -8.61 25.32
N LYS A 200 18.29 -9.75 25.93
CA LYS A 200 19.04 -10.35 27.05
C LYS A 200 20.47 -10.72 26.63
N GLY A 201 20.65 -11.28 25.44
CA GLY A 201 21.98 -11.65 24.92
C GLY A 201 22.89 -10.45 24.60
N VAL A 202 22.34 -9.28 24.29
CA VAL A 202 23.13 -8.04 24.12
C VAL A 202 23.54 -7.46 25.47
N SER A 203 22.66 -7.51 26.47
CA SER A 203 22.96 -7.02 27.83
C SER A 203 24.06 -7.81 28.55
N GLN A 204 24.28 -9.08 28.19
CA GLN A 204 25.33 -9.92 28.79
C GLN A 204 26.72 -9.75 28.13
N LYS A 205 26.78 -9.11 26.95
CA LYS A 205 28.02 -8.88 26.20
C LYS A 205 28.56 -7.45 26.31
N ALA A 206 27.83 -6.58 27.03
CA ALA A 206 28.18 -5.19 27.27
C ALA A 206 28.63 -5.02 28.73
#